data_AF-A0AA41ZC57-F1
#
_entry.id   AF-A0AA41ZC57-F1
#
_cell.length_a   1.000
_cell.length_b   1.000
_cell.length_c   1.000
_cell.angle_alpha   90.00
_cell.angle_beta   90.00
_cell.angle_gamma   90.00
#
_symmetry.space_group_name_H-M   'P 1'
#
loop_
_entity.id
_entity.type
_entity.pdbx_description
1 polymer ?
#
loop_
_entity_poly.entity_id
_entity_poly.type
_entity_poly.pdbx_seq_one_letter_code
_entity_poly.pdbx_strand_id
1 'polypeptide(L)'
;MSNESSTPVWHGTTILSVRRGGKVVVAGDGQVSMGNTVMKPNARKVRTLGAEGKVIGGFAGATADAFTLFERLEAKLERHQGHLMRAAVELAKDWRTDKYLRNLEAMMIVADKDVTLILTGNGDVLEPEAGIAAIGSGGNYALSAARALADYEQDAESIARKSMKIAAELCVFTNDRLVVETLDSAA
;
A
#
# COMPACT_ATOMS: atom_id res chain seq x y z
N MET A 1 -3.00 -3.60 39.73
CA MET A 1 -2.48 -2.54 38.83
C MET A 1 -1.47 -3.19 37.92
N SER A 2 -1.91 -3.67 36.76
CA SER A 2 -1.01 -4.20 35.74
C SER A 2 -0.25 -3.03 35.12
N ASN A 3 1.07 -3.02 35.32
CA ASN A 3 1.99 -2.21 34.53
C ASN A 3 1.95 -2.73 33.10
N GLU A 4 0.99 -2.26 32.30
CA GLU A 4 1.18 -2.22 30.86
C GLU A 4 2.21 -1.13 30.61
N SER A 5 3.46 -1.53 30.39
CA SER A 5 4.40 -0.68 29.67
C SER A 5 3.80 -0.45 28.29
N SER A 6 2.99 0.59 28.14
CA SER A 6 2.31 0.93 26.89
C SER A 6 3.36 1.37 25.88
N THR A 7 3.95 0.42 25.18
CA THR A 7 4.83 0.70 24.05
C THR A 7 4.04 1.62 23.11
N PRO A 8 4.57 2.78 22.71
CA PRO A 8 3.83 3.70 21.87
C PRO A 8 3.39 3.03 20.57
N VAL A 9 2.09 3.09 20.27
CA VAL A 9 1.53 2.54 19.02
C VAL A 9 2.08 3.35 17.85
N TRP A 10 2.59 2.64 16.84
CA TRP A 10 3.06 3.26 15.60
C TRP A 10 1.92 3.35 14.60
N HIS A 11 1.61 4.56 14.16
CA HIS A 11 0.64 4.79 13.09
C HIS A 11 1.38 4.99 11.77
N GLY A 12 1.07 4.12 10.81
CA GLY A 12 1.63 4.14 9.47
C GLY A 12 0.88 5.09 8.53
N THR A 13 1.51 5.35 7.39
CA THR A 13 0.95 6.07 6.26
C THR A 13 -0.28 5.36 5.71
N THR A 14 -1.16 6.12 5.09
CA THR A 14 -2.28 5.68 4.27
C THR A 14 -1.81 5.48 2.84
N ILE A 15 -2.11 4.31 2.27
CA ILE A 15 -1.82 3.98 0.87
C ILE A 15 -3.15 3.64 0.18
N LEU A 16 -3.35 4.16 -1.02
CA LEU A 16 -4.51 3.91 -1.87
C LEU A 16 -4.04 3.51 -3.26
N SER A 17 -4.59 2.44 -3.81
CA SER A 17 -4.45 2.06 -5.21
C SER A 17 -5.79 2.19 -5.92
N VAL A 18 -5.77 2.79 -7.11
CA VAL A 18 -6.92 2.96 -7.99
C VAL A 18 -6.53 2.50 -9.39
N ARG A 19 -7.19 1.46 -9.89
CA ARG A 19 -7.13 1.05 -11.30
C ARG A 19 -8.39 1.51 -12.01
N ARG A 20 -8.25 2.43 -12.96
CA ARG A 20 -9.36 2.93 -13.77
C ARG A 20 -8.88 3.65 -15.03
N GLY A 21 -9.72 3.64 -16.07
CA GLY A 21 -9.48 4.44 -17.28
C GLY A 21 -8.18 4.08 -18.00
N GLY A 22 -7.80 2.79 -18.01
CA GLY A 22 -6.54 2.34 -18.60
C GLY A 22 -5.29 2.77 -17.83
N LYS A 23 -5.42 3.14 -16.55
CA LYS A 23 -4.29 3.45 -15.67
C LYS A 23 -4.43 2.78 -14.32
N VAL A 24 -3.30 2.54 -13.66
CA VAL A 24 -3.24 2.22 -12.24
C VAL A 24 -2.37 3.23 -11.53
N VAL A 25 -2.90 3.75 -10.42
CA VAL A 25 -2.26 4.76 -9.59
C VAL A 25 -2.16 4.24 -8.18
N VAL A 26 -0.97 4.31 -7.58
CA VAL A 26 -0.78 4.09 -6.15
C VAL A 26 -0.33 5.39 -5.53
N ALA A 27 -1.11 5.88 -4.58
CA ALA A 27 -0.84 7.08 -3.81
C ALA A 27 -0.59 6.72 -2.36
N GLY A 28 0.29 7.46 -1.70
CA GLY A 28 0.54 7.31 -0.27
C GLY A 28 0.90 8.64 0.37
N ASP A 29 0.38 8.89 1.56
CA ASP A 29 0.79 10.06 2.35
C ASP A 29 2.15 9.84 3.03
N GLY A 30 2.66 10.90 3.65
CA GLY A 30 3.98 10.89 4.27
C GLY A 30 3.99 10.80 5.78
N GLN A 31 2.84 10.80 6.46
CA GLN A 31 2.80 10.89 7.91
C GLN A 31 3.19 9.57 8.58
N VAL A 32 4.14 9.66 9.50
CA VAL A 32 4.49 8.61 10.46
C VAL A 32 4.34 9.20 11.85
N SER A 33 3.48 8.58 12.67
CA SER A 33 3.19 9.05 14.02
C SER A 33 3.53 7.98 15.04
N MET A 34 4.03 8.40 16.20
CA MET A 34 4.27 7.56 17.37
C MET A 34 3.33 8.04 18.47
N GLY A 35 2.29 7.25 18.76
CA GLY A 35 1.12 7.73 19.48
C GLY A 35 0.54 8.97 18.79
N ASN A 36 0.34 10.05 19.56
CA ASN A 36 -0.24 11.29 19.07
C ASN A 36 0.79 12.28 18.49
N THR A 37 2.06 11.89 18.40
CA THR A 37 3.15 12.77 17.95
C THR A 37 3.56 12.43 16.52
N VAL A 38 3.55 13.43 15.64
CA VAL A 38 4.09 13.29 14.28
C VAL A 38 5.62 13.21 14.34
N MET A 39 6.17 12.05 13.99
CA MET A 39 7.62 11.81 13.97
C MET A 39 8.24 12.25 12.65
N LYS A 40 7.55 11.97 11.54
CA LYS A 40 8.01 12.35 10.20
C LYS A 40 6.80 12.64 9.31
N PRO A 41 6.73 13.81 8.66
CA PRO A 41 5.60 14.16 7.81
C PRO A 41 5.77 13.75 6.34
N ASN A 42 6.95 13.33 5.90
CA ASN A 42 7.30 13.11 4.49
C ASN A 42 7.96 11.75 4.22
N ALA A 43 7.49 10.68 4.87
CA ALA A 43 7.88 9.33 4.49
C ALA A 43 7.46 9.05 3.03
N ARG A 44 8.28 8.27 2.32
CA ARG A 44 7.95 7.81 0.96
C ARG A 44 7.86 6.29 1.01
N LYS A 45 6.63 5.77 1.06
CA LYS A 45 6.36 4.32 1.15
C LYS A 45 5.71 3.74 -0.11
N VAL A 46 5.53 4.58 -1.12
CA VAL A 46 5.20 4.17 -2.49
C VAL A 46 6.47 4.26 -3.33
N ARG A 47 6.72 3.24 -4.16
CA ARG A 47 7.84 3.19 -5.09
C ARG A 47 7.53 2.25 -6.25
N THR A 48 8.21 2.43 -7.38
CA THR A 48 8.27 1.43 -8.44
C THR A 48 9.22 0.29 -8.06
N LEU A 49 8.96 -0.92 -8.54
CA LEU A 49 9.69 -2.14 -8.27
C LEU A 49 10.09 -2.84 -9.59
N GLY A 50 11.20 -3.57 -9.53
CA GLY A 50 11.75 -4.33 -10.64
C GLY A 50 12.57 -3.47 -11.62
N ALA A 51 13.42 -4.13 -12.41
CA ALA A 51 14.43 -3.47 -13.25
C ALA A 51 13.84 -2.45 -14.27
N GLU A 52 12.60 -2.67 -14.69
CA GLU A 52 11.91 -1.80 -15.66
C GLU A 52 10.82 -0.94 -15.02
N GLY A 53 10.68 -0.94 -13.68
CA GLY A 53 9.67 -0.15 -12.97
C GLY A 53 8.22 -0.51 -13.30
N LYS A 54 7.97 -1.75 -13.78
CA LYS A 54 6.66 -2.23 -14.25
C LYS A 54 5.67 -2.60 -13.15
N VAL A 55 6.09 -2.51 -11.89
CA VAL A 55 5.26 -2.79 -10.72
C VAL A 55 5.34 -1.59 -9.79
N ILE A 56 4.23 -1.16 -9.21
CA ILE A 56 4.20 -0.18 -8.14
C ILE A 56 3.91 -0.91 -6.83
N GLY A 57 4.69 -0.62 -5.80
CA GLY A 57 4.50 -1.12 -4.44
C GLY A 57 4.21 0.00 -3.46
N GLY A 58 3.26 -0.23 -2.55
CA GLY A 58 2.94 0.63 -1.43
C GLY A 58 2.83 -0.17 -0.13
N PHE A 59 3.40 0.34 0.96
CA PHE A 59 3.49 -0.40 2.21
C PHE A 59 2.99 0.40 3.42
N ALA A 60 2.09 -0.20 4.22
CA ALA A 60 1.62 0.37 5.48
C ALA A 60 2.19 -0.44 6.66
N GLY A 61 3.36 -0.03 7.14
CA GLY A 61 4.05 -0.64 8.28
C GLY A 61 5.41 0.02 8.54
N ALA A 62 6.30 -0.63 9.28
CA ALA A 62 7.63 -0.09 9.55
C ALA A 62 8.49 -0.03 8.28
N THR A 63 9.37 0.98 8.18
CA THR A 63 10.18 1.20 6.98
C THR A 63 11.15 0.04 6.70
N ALA A 64 11.72 -0.58 7.73
CA ALA A 64 12.65 -1.71 7.57
C ALA A 64 11.97 -2.95 6.97
N ASP A 65 10.74 -3.23 7.41
CA ASP A 65 9.94 -4.34 6.87
C ASP A 65 9.59 -4.09 5.41
N ALA A 66 9.25 -2.84 5.07
CA ALA A 66 8.96 -2.44 3.69
C ALA A 66 10.14 -2.74 2.75
N PHE A 67 11.37 -2.38 3.15
CA PHE A 67 12.57 -2.66 2.35
C PHE A 67 12.76 -4.17 2.16
N THR A 68 12.67 -4.94 3.24
CA THR A 68 12.86 -6.40 3.21
C THR A 68 11.84 -7.08 2.29
N LEU A 69 10.56 -6.70 2.39
CA LEU A 69 9.49 -7.31 1.60
C LEU A 69 9.56 -6.90 0.13
N PHE A 70 9.93 -5.66 -0.18
CA PHE A 70 10.13 -5.23 -1.56
C PHE A 70 11.34 -5.93 -2.20
N GLU A 71 12.47 -6.04 -1.52
CA GLU A 71 13.64 -6.77 -2.03
C GLU A 71 13.31 -8.24 -2.31
N ARG A 72 12.58 -8.90 -1.39
CA ARG A 72 12.11 -10.27 -1.60
C ARG A 72 11.15 -10.37 -2.78
N LEU A 73 10.23 -9.41 -2.94
CA LEU A 73 9.31 -9.37 -4.08
C LEU A 73 10.05 -9.20 -5.39
N GLU A 74 11.03 -8.29 -5.46
CA GLU A 74 11.83 -8.04 -6.66
C GLU A 74 12.60 -9.29 -7.09
N ALA A 75 13.23 -10.00 -6.14
CA ALA A 75 13.89 -11.26 -6.42
C ALA A 75 12.92 -12.33 -6.98
N LYS A 76 11.65 -12.32 -6.55
CA LYS A 76 10.61 -13.23 -7.09
C LYS A 76 10.11 -12.78 -8.45
N LEU A 77 9.93 -11.48 -8.66
CA LEU A 77 9.56 -10.92 -9.96
C LEU A 77 10.61 -11.28 -11.02
N GLU A 78 11.90 -11.18 -10.70
CA GLU A 78 12.97 -11.59 -11.61
C GLU A 78 12.89 -13.07 -11.97
N ARG A 79 12.72 -13.95 -10.97
CA ARG A 79 12.59 -15.40 -11.18
C ARG A 79 11.36 -15.80 -12.01
N HIS A 80 10.27 -15.05 -11.88
CA HIS A 80 8.99 -15.32 -12.57
C HIS A 80 8.76 -14.41 -13.77
N GLN A 81 9.82 -13.83 -14.33
CA GLN A 81 9.76 -13.03 -15.57
C GLN A 81 8.71 -11.90 -15.51
N GLY A 82 8.60 -11.25 -14.35
CA GLY A 82 7.68 -10.13 -14.11
C GLY A 82 6.23 -10.54 -13.83
N HIS A 83 5.91 -11.83 -13.69
CA HIS A 83 4.53 -12.26 -13.40
C HIS A 83 4.14 -11.95 -11.95
N LEU A 84 3.44 -10.82 -11.74
CA LEU A 84 3.15 -10.28 -10.40
C LEU A 84 2.37 -11.24 -9.52
N MET A 85 1.24 -11.79 -10.00
CA MET A 85 0.42 -12.72 -9.21
C MET A 85 1.23 -13.92 -8.69
N ARG A 86 2.07 -14.53 -9.54
CA ARG A 86 2.89 -15.67 -9.15
C ARG A 86 3.97 -15.27 -8.13
N ALA A 87 4.64 -14.15 -8.36
CA ALA A 87 5.64 -13.61 -7.44
C ALA A 87 5.02 -13.27 -6.07
N ALA A 88 3.83 -12.66 -6.05
CA ALA A 88 3.08 -12.31 -4.86
C ALA A 88 2.66 -13.54 -4.04
N VAL A 89 2.15 -14.58 -4.70
CA VAL A 89 1.77 -15.85 -4.03
C VAL A 89 2.99 -16.54 -3.42
N GLU A 90 4.13 -16.56 -4.10
CA GLU A 90 5.36 -17.11 -3.51
C GLU A 90 5.87 -16.27 -2.33
N LEU A 91 5.84 -14.95 -2.45
CA LEU A 91 6.20 -14.07 -1.33
C LEU A 91 5.29 -14.31 -0.13
N ALA A 92 3.98 -14.44 -0.33
CA ALA A 92 3.03 -14.69 0.75
C ALA A 92 3.29 -16.01 1.48
N LYS A 93 3.69 -17.07 0.75
CA LYS A 93 4.13 -18.35 1.33
C LYS A 93 5.40 -18.19 2.18
N ASP A 94 6.39 -17.47 1.65
CA ASP A 94 7.64 -17.21 2.37
C ASP A 94 7.40 -16.33 3.61
N TRP A 95 6.55 -15.31 3.50
CA TRP A 95 6.16 -14.42 4.60
C TRP A 95 5.50 -15.19 5.75
N ARG A 96 4.54 -16.07 5.44
CA ARG A 96 3.84 -16.87 6.45
C ARG A 96 4.74 -17.87 7.19
N THR A 97 5.76 -18.40 6.50
CA THR A 97 6.64 -19.44 7.05
C THR A 97 7.84 -18.85 7.81
N ASP A 98 8.24 -17.63 7.49
CA ASP A 98 9.34 -16.93 8.15
C ASP A 98 8.94 -16.50 9.58
N LYS A 99 9.73 -16.97 10.56
CA LYS A 99 9.50 -16.74 11.99
C LYS A 99 9.45 -15.24 12.35
N TYR A 100 10.21 -14.41 11.64
CA TYR A 100 10.29 -12.98 11.92
C TYR A 100 9.19 -12.21 11.20
N LEU A 101 8.94 -12.54 9.93
CA LEU A 101 7.98 -11.78 9.12
C LEU A 101 6.52 -12.06 9.49
N ARG A 102 6.17 -13.26 9.95
CA ARG A 102 4.77 -13.62 10.26
C ARG A 102 4.13 -12.81 11.41
N ASN A 103 4.94 -12.18 12.25
CA ASN A 103 4.44 -11.34 13.35
C ASN A 103 4.26 -9.88 12.92
N LEU A 104 4.52 -9.56 11.65
CA LEU A 104 4.31 -8.22 11.13
C LEU A 104 2.82 -8.00 10.89
N GLU A 105 2.26 -6.99 11.53
CA GLU A 105 0.89 -6.50 11.28
C GLU A 105 0.78 -5.69 9.98
N ALA A 106 1.84 -5.69 9.16
CA ALA A 106 1.93 -4.85 7.98
C ALA A 106 1.16 -5.44 6.80
N MET A 107 0.60 -4.54 5.99
CA MET A 107 -0.02 -4.85 4.71
C MET A 107 0.75 -4.17 3.58
N MET A 108 0.71 -4.78 2.40
CA MET A 108 1.35 -4.27 1.19
C MET A 108 0.36 -4.27 0.03
N ILE A 109 0.30 -3.19 -0.73
CA ILE A 109 -0.37 -3.14 -2.02
C ILE A 109 0.70 -3.22 -3.10
N VAL A 110 0.48 -4.06 -4.11
CA VAL A 110 1.32 -4.14 -5.31
C VAL A 110 0.45 -4.15 -6.56
N ALA A 111 0.88 -3.46 -7.60
CA ALA A 111 0.12 -3.37 -8.84
C ALA A 111 1.03 -3.33 -10.06
N ASP A 112 0.67 -4.06 -11.11
CA ASP A 112 1.28 -3.95 -12.44
C ASP A 112 0.23 -3.48 -13.46
N LYS A 113 0.53 -3.60 -14.76
CA LYS A 113 -0.43 -3.24 -15.82
C LYS A 113 -1.71 -4.09 -15.82
N ASP A 114 -1.71 -5.28 -15.24
CA ASP A 114 -2.81 -6.25 -15.37
C ASP A 114 -3.61 -6.39 -14.05
N VAL A 115 -2.96 -6.42 -12.89
CA VAL A 115 -3.59 -6.74 -11.62
C VAL A 115 -3.13 -5.86 -10.47
N THR A 116 -3.99 -5.69 -9.48
CA THR A 116 -3.68 -5.04 -8.20
C THR A 116 -3.90 -6.06 -7.09
N LEU A 117 -2.94 -6.22 -6.19
CA LEU A 117 -2.97 -7.22 -5.13
C LEU A 117 -2.68 -6.58 -3.76
N ILE A 118 -3.37 -7.08 -2.74
CA ILE A 118 -3.11 -6.81 -1.34
C ILE A 118 -2.47 -8.06 -0.73
N LEU A 119 -1.31 -7.90 -0.11
CA LEU A 119 -0.60 -8.96 0.60
C LEU A 119 -0.59 -8.67 2.10
N THR A 120 -0.79 -9.72 2.90
CA THR A 120 -0.82 -9.66 4.37
C THR A 120 0.25 -10.56 4.98
N GLY A 121 0.67 -10.26 6.21
CA GLY A 121 1.61 -11.10 6.97
C GLY A 121 1.09 -12.50 7.30
N ASN A 122 -0.22 -12.73 7.17
CA ASN A 122 -0.84 -14.05 7.32
C ASN A 122 -0.66 -14.94 6.08
N GLY A 123 -0.12 -14.38 4.99
CA GLY A 123 0.08 -15.07 3.72
C GLY A 123 -1.15 -15.02 2.80
N ASP A 124 -2.04 -14.06 2.99
CA ASP A 124 -3.15 -13.84 2.07
C ASP A 124 -2.70 -13.00 0.87
N VAL A 125 -3.25 -13.32 -0.30
CA VAL A 125 -3.12 -12.54 -1.53
C VAL A 125 -4.52 -12.27 -2.05
N LEU A 126 -4.92 -11.00 -2.04
CA LEU A 126 -6.28 -10.58 -2.32
C LEU A 126 -6.30 -9.59 -3.48
N GLU A 127 -7.14 -9.84 -4.47
CA GLU A 127 -7.44 -8.87 -5.52
C GLU A 127 -8.64 -8.01 -5.08
N PRO A 128 -8.55 -6.67 -5.15
CA PRO A 128 -9.61 -5.79 -4.68
C PRO A 128 -10.79 -5.77 -5.63
N GLU A 129 -11.99 -5.73 -5.07
CA GLU A 129 -13.20 -5.45 -5.83
C GLU A 129 -13.15 -4.03 -6.42
N ALA A 130 -13.65 -3.90 -7.67
CA ALA A 130 -13.70 -2.65 -8.43
C ALA A 130 -12.33 -1.98 -8.68
N GLY A 131 -11.22 -2.72 -8.53
CA GLY A 131 -9.88 -2.20 -8.81
C GLY A 131 -9.38 -1.14 -7.82
N ILE A 132 -10.00 -1.03 -6.64
CA ILE A 132 -9.65 -0.02 -5.63
C ILE A 132 -9.28 -0.71 -4.32
N ALA A 133 -8.05 -0.48 -3.84
CA ALA A 133 -7.52 -1.02 -2.59
C ALA A 133 -6.97 0.09 -1.72
N ALA A 134 -7.13 0.00 -0.39
CA ALA A 134 -6.48 0.91 0.53
C ALA A 134 -5.98 0.17 1.79
N ILE A 135 -4.87 0.66 2.35
CA ILE A 135 -4.27 0.14 3.59
C ILE A 135 -3.76 1.31 4.45
N GLY A 136 -3.48 1.04 5.73
CA GLY A 136 -2.93 2.02 6.66
C GLY A 136 -3.98 2.82 7.43
N SER A 137 -3.52 3.80 8.20
CA SER A 137 -4.32 4.44 9.26
C SER A 137 -5.60 5.11 8.75
N GLY A 138 -5.54 5.74 7.59
CA GLY A 138 -6.68 6.39 6.93
C GLY A 138 -7.25 5.59 5.75
N GLY A 139 -6.88 4.31 5.61
CA GLY A 139 -7.22 3.48 4.45
C GLY A 139 -8.72 3.40 4.18
N ASN A 140 -9.55 3.21 5.21
CA ASN A 140 -11.00 3.10 5.05
C ASN A 140 -11.66 4.40 4.58
N TYR A 141 -11.14 5.57 5.00
CA TYR A 141 -11.64 6.87 4.52
C TYR A 141 -11.30 7.05 3.05
N ALA A 142 -10.05 6.77 2.68
CA ALA A 142 -9.59 6.82 1.29
C ALA A 142 -10.36 5.85 0.39
N LEU A 143 -10.57 4.61 0.84
CA LEU A 143 -11.30 3.58 0.10
C LEU A 143 -12.76 3.99 -0.13
N SER A 144 -13.43 4.49 0.91
CA SER A 144 -14.83 4.91 0.82
C SER A 144 -15.01 6.08 -0.15
N ALA A 145 -14.13 7.08 -0.07
CA ALA A 145 -14.13 8.22 -0.99
C ALA A 145 -13.83 7.78 -2.43
N ALA A 146 -12.84 6.91 -2.62
CA ALA A 146 -12.46 6.42 -3.95
C ALA A 146 -13.58 5.64 -4.61
N ARG A 147 -14.25 4.75 -3.86
CA ARG A 147 -15.41 4.00 -4.36
C ARG A 147 -16.57 4.91 -4.76
N ALA A 148 -16.88 5.92 -3.95
CA ALA A 148 -17.94 6.87 -4.27
C ALA A 148 -17.63 7.73 -5.51
N LEU A 149 -16.36 8.15 -5.67
CA LEU A 149 -15.92 8.92 -6.82
C LEU A 149 -15.83 8.08 -8.11
N ALA A 150 -15.56 6.79 -7.96
CA ALA A 150 -15.41 5.86 -9.07
C ALA A 150 -16.63 5.95 -10.00
N ASP A 151 -17.86 6.06 -9.50
CA ASP A 151 -19.05 6.08 -10.36
C ASP A 151 -19.11 7.27 -11.35
N TYR A 152 -18.39 8.37 -11.07
CA TYR A 152 -18.49 9.62 -11.82
C TYR A 152 -17.16 10.12 -12.43
N GLU A 153 -16.04 9.54 -12.02
CA GLU A 153 -14.70 9.93 -12.45
C GLU A 153 -14.01 8.76 -13.14
N GLN A 154 -13.32 9.02 -14.24
CA GLN A 154 -12.60 7.98 -15.00
C GLN A 154 -11.08 8.11 -14.87
N ASP A 155 -10.58 9.30 -14.50
CA ASP A 155 -9.17 9.50 -14.28
C ASP A 155 -8.73 8.95 -12.91
N ALA A 156 -7.96 7.85 -12.95
CA ALA A 156 -7.48 7.16 -11.75
C ALA A 156 -6.66 8.08 -10.83
N GLU A 157 -5.86 9.00 -11.39
CA GLU A 157 -5.06 9.92 -10.58
C GLU A 157 -5.93 10.94 -9.86
N SER A 158 -6.93 11.50 -10.55
CA SER A 158 -7.93 12.38 -9.94
C SER A 158 -8.68 11.71 -8.80
N ILE A 159 -9.12 10.45 -8.97
CA ILE A 159 -9.75 9.68 -7.89
C ILE A 159 -8.79 9.53 -6.71
N ALA A 160 -7.56 9.08 -6.96
CA ALA A 160 -6.57 8.84 -5.91
C ALA A 160 -6.28 10.12 -5.11
N ARG A 161 -6.01 11.24 -5.78
CA ARG A 161 -5.71 12.52 -5.13
C ARG A 161 -6.90 13.07 -4.33
N LYS A 162 -8.11 13.06 -4.90
CA LYS A 162 -9.33 13.54 -4.21
C LYS A 162 -9.62 12.68 -2.98
N SER A 163 -9.49 11.36 -3.10
CA SER A 163 -9.76 10.42 -2.00
C SER A 163 -8.76 10.52 -0.86
N MET A 164 -7.47 10.65 -1.20
CA MET A 164 -6.41 10.86 -0.22
C MET A 164 -6.55 12.21 0.49
N LYS A 165 -7.01 13.25 -0.22
CA LYS A 165 -7.33 14.55 0.41
C LYS A 165 -8.42 14.40 1.48
N ILE A 166 -9.51 13.69 1.17
CA ILE A 166 -10.57 13.41 2.17
C ILE A 166 -10.01 12.62 3.36
N ALA A 167 -9.15 11.63 3.11
CA ALA A 167 -8.51 10.89 4.20
C ALA A 167 -7.63 11.79 5.09
N ALA A 168 -6.90 12.74 4.52
CA ALA A 168 -6.09 13.71 5.26
C ALA A 168 -6.92 14.72 6.08
N GLU A 169 -8.12 15.06 5.63
CA GLU A 169 -9.04 15.95 6.35
C GLU A 169 -9.72 15.26 7.55
N LEU A 170 -9.87 13.92 7.50
CA LEU A 170 -10.59 13.15 8.51
C LEU A 170 -9.68 12.37 9.48
N CYS A 171 -8.59 11.79 8.98
CA CYS A 171 -7.71 10.95 9.76
C CYS A 171 -6.54 11.75 10.33
N VAL A 172 -6.47 11.86 11.66
CA VAL A 172 -5.36 12.54 12.36
C VAL A 172 -3.96 11.94 12.08
N PHE A 173 -3.91 10.74 11.50
CA PHE A 173 -2.67 10.03 11.15
C PHE A 173 -2.35 10.05 9.65
N THR A 174 -3.07 10.84 8.85
CA THR A 174 -2.85 11.00 7.40
C THR A 174 -2.68 12.48 7.08
N ASN A 175 -1.71 12.84 6.25
CA ASN A 175 -1.52 14.22 5.82
C ASN A 175 -1.68 14.42 4.30
N ASP A 176 -1.49 15.67 3.88
CA ASP A 176 -1.61 16.12 2.49
C ASP A 176 -0.33 15.93 1.65
N ARG A 177 0.73 15.36 2.24
CA ARG A 177 2.03 15.18 1.57
C ARG A 177 2.06 13.87 0.81
N LEU A 178 1.47 13.89 -0.38
CA LEU A 178 1.29 12.72 -1.21
C LEU A 178 2.49 12.41 -2.10
N VAL A 179 2.86 11.13 -2.13
CA VAL A 179 3.64 10.50 -3.20
C VAL A 179 2.65 9.75 -4.08
N VAL A 180 2.77 9.90 -5.40
CA VAL A 180 1.90 9.26 -6.38
C VAL A 180 2.77 8.63 -7.44
N GLU A 181 2.56 7.34 -7.69
CA GLU A 181 3.18 6.59 -8.78
C GLU A 181 2.08 6.04 -9.70
N THR A 182 2.33 6.05 -11.00
CA THR A 182 1.34 5.74 -12.04
C THR A 182 1.93 4.80 -13.09
N LEU A 183 1.12 3.85 -13.55
CA LEU A 183 1.40 2.99 -14.71
C LEU A 183 0.18 2.94 -15.63
N ASP A 184 0.44 2.65 -16.91
CA ASP A 184 -0.64 2.28 -17.83
C ASP A 184 -1.19 0.89 -17.46
N SER A 185 -2.51 0.73 -17.53
CA SER A 185 -3.25 -0.50 -17.26
C SER A 185 -3.75 -1.12 -18.56
N ALA A 186 -3.59 -2.44 -18.69
CA ALA A 186 -4.16 -3.25 -19.77
C ALA A 186 -5.41 -4.03 -19.34
N ALA A 187 -5.71 -4.05 -18.04
CA ALA A 187 -6.97 -4.55 -17.47
C ALA A 187 -8.09 -3.52 -17.52
#